data_AF-A0A162BCV7-F1
#
_entry.id   AF-A0A162BCV7-F1
#
_cell.length_a   1.000
_cell.length_b   1.000
_cell.length_c   1.000
_cell.angle_alpha   90.00
_cell.angle_beta   90.00
_cell.angle_gamma   90.00
#
_symmetry.space_group_name_H-M   'P 1'
#
loop_
_entity.id
_entity.type
_entity.pdbx_description
1 polymer ?
#
loop_
_entity_poly.entity_id
_entity_poly.type
_entity_poly.pdbx_seq_one_letter_code
_entity_poly.pdbx_strand_id
1 'polypeptide(L)'
;MEAKRPNSASEGVPQALAYMGCVHKQRKDLGKADTTVYGISTDAMNFTFMKLDNKSQWSFKLVGVVANGFEQVLGLLVYLMTKAALMSPASSRHASRRAQQGSGGSELSFDHDPENYDQMDIA
;
A
#
# COMPACT_ATOMS: atom_id res chain seq x y z
N MET A 1 1.83 6.43 5.44
CA MET A 1 1.07 7.40 4.62
C MET A 1 1.94 8.64 4.53
N GLU A 2 2.04 9.23 3.36
CA GLU A 2 2.74 10.49 3.12
C GLU A 2 1.70 11.51 2.64
N ALA A 3 1.66 12.68 3.28
CA ALA A 3 0.77 13.77 2.91
C ALA A 3 1.58 14.92 2.33
N LYS A 4 1.07 15.55 1.28
CA LYS A 4 1.69 16.69 0.59
C LYS A 4 0.74 17.86 0.50
N ARG A 5 1.28 19.01 0.09
CA ARG A 5 0.49 20.23 -0.19
C ARG A 5 -0.45 19.98 -1.39
N PRO A 6 -1.52 20.76 -1.57
CA PRO A 6 -2.42 20.63 -2.72
C PRO A 6 -1.68 20.56 -4.06
N ASN A 7 -2.15 19.72 -4.98
CA ASN A 7 -1.58 19.49 -6.32
C ASN A 7 -0.16 18.90 -6.34
N SER A 8 0.24 18.19 -5.28
CA SER A 8 1.57 17.56 -5.20
C SER A 8 1.55 16.13 -4.65
N ALA A 9 0.43 15.42 -4.79
CA ALA A 9 0.31 14.04 -4.31
C ALA A 9 1.40 13.09 -4.85
N SER A 10 1.86 13.26 -6.10
CA SER A 10 2.91 12.45 -6.68
C SER A 10 4.29 12.68 -6.04
N GLU A 11 4.57 13.89 -5.54
CA GLU A 11 5.82 14.24 -4.86
C GLU A 11 6.04 13.43 -3.56
N GLY A 12 4.99 12.79 -3.04
CA GLY A 12 5.04 11.94 -1.84
C GLY A 12 5.25 10.45 -2.10
N VAL A 13 5.20 10.01 -3.36
CA VAL A 13 5.38 8.59 -3.72
C VAL A 13 6.77 8.08 -3.34
N PRO A 14 7.89 8.78 -3.63
CA PRO A 14 9.23 8.29 -3.25
C PRO A 14 9.40 8.09 -1.74
N GLN A 15 8.91 9.03 -0.92
CA GLN A 15 9.01 8.96 0.55
C GLN A 15 8.13 7.82 1.08
N ALA A 16 6.91 7.68 0.57
CA ALA A 16 6.02 6.59 0.93
C ALA A 16 6.65 5.23 0.59
N LEU A 17 7.22 5.07 -0.62
CA LEU A 17 7.92 3.85 -1.04
C LEU A 17 9.16 3.58 -0.19
N ALA A 18 9.92 4.61 0.21
CA ALA A 18 11.05 4.45 1.11
C ALA A 18 10.63 3.87 2.47
N TYR A 19 9.56 4.41 3.07
CA TYR A 19 9.00 3.86 4.31
C TYR A 19 8.51 2.42 4.13
N MET A 20 7.81 2.14 3.02
CA MET A 20 7.32 0.80 2.70
C MET A 20 8.47 -0.20 2.53
N GLY A 21 9.53 0.20 1.83
CA GLY A 21 10.72 -0.60 1.60
C GLY A 21 11.45 -0.99 2.89
N CYS A 22 11.57 -0.07 3.85
CA CYS A 22 12.15 -0.36 5.16
C CYS A 22 11.36 -1.46 5.90
N VAL A 23 10.03 -1.32 5.96
CA VAL A 23 9.15 -2.32 6.60
C VAL A 23 9.21 -3.66 5.86
N HIS A 24 9.20 -3.63 4.53
CA HIS A 24 9.25 -4.82 3.68
C HIS A 24 10.56 -5.60 3.89
N LYS A 25 11.70 -4.89 3.87
CA LYS A 25 13.02 -5.46 4.16
C LYS A 25 13.03 -6.11 5.54
N GLN A 26 12.57 -5.41 6.57
CA GLN A 26 12.54 -5.96 7.93
C GLN A 26 11.69 -7.23 8.03
N ARG A 27 10.55 -7.29 7.33
CA ARG A 27 9.70 -8.50 7.30
C ARG A 27 10.39 -9.67 6.60
N LYS A 28 11.14 -9.42 5.51
CA LYS A 28 11.96 -10.43 4.83
C LYS A 28 13.08 -10.94 5.73
N ASP A 29 13.80 -10.04 6.40
CA ASP A 29 14.90 -10.38 7.31
C ASP A 29 14.39 -11.23 8.50
N LEU A 30 13.15 -11.00 8.94
CA LEU A 30 12.47 -11.81 9.96
C LEU A 30 11.81 -13.10 9.43
N GLY A 31 11.99 -13.43 8.15
CA GLY A 31 11.41 -14.62 7.53
C GLY A 31 9.88 -14.68 7.55
N LYS A 32 9.19 -13.52 7.52
CA LYS A 32 7.72 -13.48 7.51
C LYS A 32 7.20 -14.06 6.19
N ALA A 33 6.18 -14.91 6.27
CA ALA A 33 5.55 -15.52 5.10
C ALA A 33 4.88 -14.50 4.17
N ASP A 34 4.34 -13.42 4.74
CA ASP A 34 3.82 -12.29 3.98
C ASP A 34 4.57 -11.00 4.39
N THR A 35 5.21 -10.41 3.39
CA THR A 35 6.03 -9.21 3.46
C THR A 35 5.39 -8.04 2.71
N THR A 36 4.17 -8.22 2.17
CA THR A 36 3.43 -7.19 1.45
C THR A 36 3.21 -5.94 2.33
N VAL A 37 3.58 -4.77 1.83
CA VAL A 37 3.34 -3.49 2.53
C VAL A 37 2.44 -2.62 1.69
N TYR A 38 1.50 -1.93 2.32
CA TYR A 38 0.63 -0.97 1.66
C TYR A 38 0.97 0.46 2.09
N GLY A 39 0.83 1.40 1.17
CA GLY A 39 1.11 2.82 1.41
C GLY A 39 0.13 3.71 0.66
N ILE A 40 0.13 4.99 1.04
CA ILE A 40 -0.71 6.02 0.43
C ILE A 40 0.13 7.30 0.35
N SER A 41 0.13 7.95 -0.81
CA SER A 41 0.55 9.35 -0.97
C SER A 41 -0.66 10.20 -1.33
N THR A 42 -0.85 11.36 -0.70
CA THR A 42 -2.04 12.20 -0.96
C THR A 42 -1.79 13.69 -0.77
N ASP A 43 -2.53 14.51 -1.50
CA ASP A 43 -2.66 15.96 -1.32
C ASP A 43 -4.08 16.39 -0.90
N ALA A 44 -4.83 15.44 -0.31
CA ALA A 44 -6.25 15.51 0.04
C ALA A 44 -7.25 15.51 -1.14
N MET A 45 -6.81 15.78 -2.36
CA MET A 45 -7.65 15.70 -3.57
C MET A 45 -7.34 14.46 -4.40
N ASN A 46 -6.08 14.04 -4.44
CA ASN A 46 -5.60 12.87 -5.14
C ASN A 46 -4.99 11.90 -4.13
N PHE A 47 -5.24 10.62 -4.34
CA PHE A 47 -4.74 9.52 -3.51
C PHE A 47 -4.07 8.50 -4.40
N THR A 48 -2.75 8.33 -4.23
CA THR A 48 -2.00 7.24 -4.84
C THR A 48 -1.90 6.12 -3.82
N PHE A 49 -2.73 5.09 -3.99
CA PHE A 49 -2.65 3.87 -3.19
C PHE A 49 -1.56 2.97 -3.75
N MET A 50 -0.68 2.45 -2.91
CA MET A 50 0.47 1.64 -3.32
C MET A 50 0.48 0.30 -2.60
N LYS A 51 0.93 -0.74 -3.29
CA LYS A 51 1.20 -2.08 -2.77
C LYS A 51 2.63 -2.44 -3.16
N LEU A 52 3.48 -2.76 -2.19
CA LEU A 52 4.78 -3.41 -2.39
C LEU A 52 4.61 -4.87 -2.03
N ASP A 53 4.66 -5.77 -3.02
CA ASP A 53 4.33 -7.18 -2.87
C ASP A 53 5.48 -8.04 -2.31
N ASN A 54 5.22 -9.33 -2.13
CA ASN A 54 6.21 -10.31 -1.65
C ASN A 54 7.45 -10.47 -2.53
N LYS A 55 7.35 -10.11 -3.82
CA LYS A 55 8.45 -10.17 -4.79
C LYS A 55 9.22 -8.84 -4.83
N SER A 56 8.94 -7.92 -3.92
CA SER A 56 9.52 -6.58 -3.90
C SER A 56 9.15 -5.75 -5.14
N GLN A 57 8.05 -6.09 -5.80
CA GLN A 57 7.49 -5.30 -6.90
C GLN A 57 6.39 -4.40 -6.35
N TRP A 58 6.39 -3.14 -6.77
CA TRP A 58 5.34 -2.22 -6.38
C TRP A 58 4.32 -2.02 -7.50
N SER A 59 3.10 -1.72 -7.10
CA SER A 59 1.99 -1.36 -7.98
C SER A 59 1.15 -0.28 -7.30
N PHE A 60 0.38 0.47 -8.08
CA PHE A 60 -0.36 1.61 -7.57
C PHE A 60 -1.76 1.73 -8.16
N LYS A 61 -2.59 2.55 -7.51
CA LYS A 61 -3.90 2.95 -8.01
C LYS A 61 -4.12 4.41 -7.65
N LEU A 62 -4.29 5.25 -8.68
CA LEU A 62 -4.60 6.66 -8.50
C LEU A 62 -6.11 6.85 -8.39
N VAL A 63 -6.53 7.59 -7.37
CA VAL A 63 -7.93 7.98 -7.17
C VAL A 63 -8.00 9.46 -6.88
N GLY A 64 -8.64 10.20 -7.78
CA GLY A 64 -9.00 11.60 -7.56
C GLY A 64 -10.37 11.71 -6.89
N VAL A 65 -10.50 12.63 -5.95
CA VAL A 65 -11.78 13.04 -5.39
C VAL A 65 -12.42 14.00 -6.38
N VAL A 66 -13.53 13.56 -6.99
CA VAL A 66 -14.37 14.40 -7.85
C VAL A 66 -15.57 14.85 -7.04
N ALA A 67 -15.82 16.17 -7.01
CA ALA A 67 -16.81 16.79 -6.12
C ALA A 67 -16.56 16.39 -4.65
N ASN A 68 -17.61 15.99 -3.91
CA ASN A 68 -17.50 15.53 -2.51
C ASN A 68 -17.45 13.98 -2.40
N GLY A 69 -17.11 13.28 -3.48
CA GLY A 69 -17.16 11.82 -3.54
C GLY A 69 -15.92 11.15 -2.95
N PHE A 70 -15.95 10.84 -1.66
CA PHE A 70 -14.89 10.08 -0.98
C PHE A 70 -15.10 8.56 -0.96
N GLU A 71 -16.21 8.05 -1.52
CA GLU A 71 -16.59 6.64 -1.39
C GLU A 71 -15.49 5.68 -1.87
N GLN A 72 -14.88 5.96 -3.03
CA GLN A 72 -13.82 5.11 -3.57
C GLN A 72 -12.54 5.18 -2.71
N VAL A 73 -12.18 6.36 -2.22
CA VAL A 73 -11.04 6.54 -1.30
C VAL A 73 -11.27 5.78 0.00
N LEU A 74 -12.47 5.91 0.59
CA LEU A 74 -12.84 5.22 1.82
C LEU A 74 -12.87 3.70 1.62
N GLY A 75 -13.44 3.22 0.51
CA GLY A 75 -13.45 1.80 0.17
C GLY A 75 -12.05 1.21 0.07
N LEU A 76 -11.12 1.91 -0.59
CA LEU A 76 -9.73 1.50 -0.69
C LEU A 76 -9.00 1.56 0.66
N LEU A 77 -9.26 2.58 1.47
CA LEU A 77 -8.69 2.70 2.81
C LEU A 77 -9.13 1.52 3.70
N VAL A 78 -10.43 1.20 3.71
CA VAL A 78 -10.98 0.03 4.43
C VAL A 78 -10.34 -1.26 3.93
N TYR A 79 -10.20 -1.42 2.61
CA TYR A 79 -9.55 -2.59 2.02
C TYR A 79 -8.10 -2.74 2.48
N LEU A 80 -7.28 -1.68 2.37
CA LEU A 80 -5.88 -1.68 2.81
C LEU A 80 -5.75 -2.00 4.30
N MET A 81 -6.55 -1.35 5.15
CA MET A 81 -6.54 -1.59 6.60
C MET A 81 -6.93 -3.04 6.93
N THR A 82 -7.94 -3.59 6.25
CA THR A 82 -8.35 -4.98 6.42
C THR A 82 -7.22 -5.95 6.05
N LYS A 83 -6.55 -5.73 4.91
CA LYS A 83 -5.40 -6.54 4.49
C LYS A 83 -4.25 -6.42 5.48
N ALA A 84 -3.90 -5.22 5.92
CA ALA A 84 -2.83 -5.01 6.89
C ALA A 84 -3.14 -5.65 8.26
N ALA A 85 -4.40 -5.62 8.70
CA ALA A 85 -4.83 -6.25 9.94
C ALA A 85 -4.67 -7.78 9.90
N LEU A 86 -5.02 -8.42 8.78
CA LEU A 86 -4.83 -9.87 8.57
C LEU A 86 -3.35 -10.29 8.62
N MET A 87 -2.43 -9.38 8.27
CA MET A 87 -0.99 -9.62 8.28
C MET A 87 -0.31 -9.33 9.61
N SER A 88 -0.97 -8.58 10.49
CA SER A 88 -0.45 -8.31 11.81
C SER A 88 -0.52 -9.61 12.61
N PRO A 89 0.54 -10.02 13.35
CA PRO A 89 0.42 -11.13 14.28
C PRO A 89 -0.71 -10.74 15.23
N ALA A 90 -1.84 -11.45 15.18
CA ALA A 90 -2.83 -11.34 16.24
C ALA A 90 -2.03 -11.59 17.52
N SER A 91 -1.92 -10.56 18.36
CA SER A 91 -1.21 -10.59 19.65
C SER A 91 -1.29 -11.99 20.20
N SER A 92 -0.16 -12.65 20.42
CA SER A 92 -0.06 -14.03 20.87
C SER A 92 -0.92 -14.26 22.11
N ARG A 93 -2.20 -14.57 21.92
CA ARG A 93 -3.01 -15.24 22.90
C ARG A 93 -2.87 -16.70 22.54
N HIS A 94 -2.18 -17.42 23.40
CA HIS A 94 -2.22 -18.88 23.43
C HIS A 94 -3.65 -19.36 23.15
N ALA A 95 -3.89 -19.89 21.95
CA ALA A 95 -5.08 -20.69 21.65
C ALA A 95 -4.82 -21.52 20.39
N SER A 96 -4.37 -22.75 20.66
CA SER A 96 -4.56 -23.98 19.90
C SER A 96 -5.60 -23.92 18.76
N ARG A 97 -5.16 -24.44 17.60
CA ARG A 97 -5.95 -25.10 16.52
C ARG A 97 -7.13 -24.31 15.92
N ARG A 98 -7.03 -24.01 14.63
CA ARG A 98 -7.69 -24.77 13.54
C ARG A 98 -7.53 -24.01 12.23
N ALA A 99 -6.90 -24.66 11.26
CA ALA A 99 -6.85 -24.19 9.88
C ALA A 99 -8.26 -24.17 9.30
N GLN A 100 -8.65 -23.06 8.69
CA GLN A 100 -9.55 -23.06 7.55
C GLN A 100 -8.99 -22.07 6.52
N GLN A 101 -8.48 -22.65 5.44
CA GLN A 101 -8.21 -21.99 4.19
C GLN A 101 -9.52 -21.53 3.56
N GLY A 102 -9.46 -20.39 2.88
CA GLY A 102 -10.48 -19.96 1.94
C GLY A 102 -10.90 -18.54 2.20
N SER A 103 -10.53 -17.64 1.28
CA SER A 103 -11.49 -16.67 0.79
C SER A 103 -10.95 -16.03 -0.48
N GLY A 104 -11.60 -16.31 -1.60
CA GLY A 104 -11.42 -15.56 -2.84
C GLY A 104 -11.79 -14.11 -2.58
N GLY A 105 -10.77 -13.27 -2.41
CA GLY A 105 -10.95 -11.83 -2.40
C GLY A 105 -10.95 -11.34 -3.83
N SER A 106 -11.96 -10.58 -4.20
CA SER A 106 -11.92 -9.72 -5.39
C SER A 106 -10.63 -8.89 -5.35
N GLU A 107 -9.68 -9.25 -6.21
CA GLU A 107 -8.41 -8.56 -6.32
C GLU A 107 -8.68 -7.22 -7.02
N LEU A 108 -8.60 -6.13 -6.26
CA LEU A 108 -8.61 -4.79 -6.84
C LEU A 108 -7.35 -4.68 -7.69
N SER A 109 -7.51 -4.37 -8.98
CA SER A 109 -6.40 -4.17 -9.89
C SER A 109 -5.60 -2.94 -9.46
N PHE A 110 -4.32 -3.15 -9.25
CA PHE A 110 -3.31 -2.10 -9.14
C PHE A 110 -2.55 -2.10 -10.46
N ASP A 111 -2.33 -0.91 -11.00
CA ASP A 111 -1.50 -0.70 -12.17
C ASP A 111 -0.05 -0.97 -11.79
N HIS A 112 0.63 -1.76 -12.61
CA HIS A 112 2.06 -1.99 -12.47
C HIS A 112 2.79 -0.79 -13.07
N ASP A 113 3.78 -0.23 -12.37
CA ASP A 113 4.68 0.78 -12.94
C ASP A 113 5.93 0.07 -13.48
N PRO A 114 6.05 -0.13 -14.81
CA PRO A 114 7.25 -0.69 -15.39
C PRO A 114 8.23 0.48 -15.62
N GLU A 115 9.05 0.76 -14.62
CA GLU A 115 10.28 1.58 -14.75
C GLU A 115 10.12 2.99 -15.35
N ASN A 116 10.10 4.02 -14.49
CA ASN A 116 10.55 5.35 -14.90
C ASN A 116 11.38 6.01 -13.78
N TYR A 117 12.66 5.64 -13.72
CA TYR A 117 13.67 6.27 -12.86
C TYR A 117 14.62 7.21 -13.62
N ASP A 118 14.45 7.36 -14.94
CA ASP A 118 15.34 8.15 -15.80
C ASP A 118 14.65 9.38 -16.38
N GLN A 119 14.30 10.35 -15.52
CA GLN A 119 14.29 11.77 -15.91
C GLN A 119 14.40 12.66 -14.67
N MET A 120 15.51 12.53 -13.93
CA MET A 120 15.97 13.64 -13.09
C MET A 120 16.71 14.63 -13.99
N ASP A 121 15.97 15.48 -14.70
CA ASP A 121 16.56 16.64 -15.36
C ASP A 121 17.07 17.58 -14.28
N ILE A 122 18.39 17.62 -14.17
CA ILE A 122 19.16 18.69 -13.54
C ILE A 122 18.89 19.95 -14.35
N ALA A 123 18.22 20.92 -13.73
CA ALA A 123 18.27 22.32 -14.11
C ALA A 123 18.36 23.18 -12.85
#